data_AF-A0A6V1QYW4-F1
#
_entry.id   AF-A0A6V1QYW4-F1
#
_cell.length_a   1.000
_cell.length_b   1.000
_cell.length_c   1.000
_cell.angle_alpha   90.00
_cell.angle_beta   90.00
_cell.angle_gamma   90.00
#
_symmetry.space_group_name_H-M   'P 1'
#
loop_
_entity.id
_entity.type
_entity.pdbx_description
1 polymer ?
#
loop_
_entity_poly.entity_id
_entity_poly.type
_entity_poly.pdbx_seq_one_letter_code
_entity_poly.pdbx_strand_id
1 'polypeptide(L)'
;MVVIHVKKSETDQFLYETNCSETNDALIEQLVHISNTRVRLRCLAGALRQLAEYGPMKPMDQQGLDEIKEEHEGVAIEKGEFYKPDPTGMRTGNGVGPTLTQTFEQVCADAEAAINVEQVRRRVATTQAALDEKLANCRGAVTMAYPMGLPEWDTVRLLLEGVQGLEGSQAGLEVLEPAAAELWGAGKEFRRGQLVADRVGRNEKTKLVAKLQKPGDGPPAREAAVSEEERKAMMAFYFKKQEELKRLAEADDDDYLNSAWADPKQLQKGLRGVGAVRAPGVRKER
;
A
#
# COMPACT_ATOMS: atom_id res chain seq x y z
N MET A 1 9.28 -12.50 -24.68
CA MET A 1 9.13 -12.36 -23.22
C MET A 1 7.66 -12.34 -22.74
N VAL A 2 7.30 -13.31 -21.89
CA VAL A 2 6.03 -13.35 -21.18
C VAL A 2 6.11 -12.46 -19.93
N VAL A 3 5.07 -11.65 -19.69
CA VAL A 3 4.98 -10.79 -18.51
C VAL A 3 3.91 -11.32 -17.58
N ILE A 4 4.29 -11.66 -16.35
CA ILE A 4 3.38 -12.10 -15.30
C ILE A 4 3.11 -10.93 -14.36
N HIS A 5 1.87 -10.49 -14.34
CA HIS A 5 1.37 -9.51 -13.38
C HIS A 5 0.82 -10.27 -12.19
N VAL A 6 1.62 -10.37 -11.13
CA VAL A 6 1.20 -10.99 -9.87
C VAL A 6 0.38 -9.97 -9.11
N LYS A 7 -0.88 -10.29 -8.83
CA LYS A 7 -1.83 -9.43 -8.11
C LYS A 7 -2.46 -10.20 -6.96
N LYS A 8 -2.18 -9.74 -5.73
CA LYS A 8 -2.78 -10.30 -4.50
C LYS A 8 -3.89 -9.39 -3.98
N SER A 9 -3.68 -8.08 -4.06
CA SER A 9 -4.66 -7.03 -3.78
C SER A 9 -4.44 -5.86 -4.73
N GLU A 10 -5.28 -4.82 -4.67
CA GLU A 10 -5.08 -3.59 -5.46
C GLU A 10 -3.80 -2.83 -5.05
N THR A 11 -3.42 -2.95 -3.78
CA THR A 11 -2.22 -2.32 -3.21
C THR A 11 -0.98 -3.19 -3.27
N ASP A 12 -1.13 -4.51 -3.48
CA ASP A 12 -0.02 -5.44 -3.58
C ASP A 12 -0.01 -6.21 -4.90
N GLN A 13 0.77 -5.66 -5.82
CA GLN A 13 0.96 -6.19 -7.16
C GLN A 13 2.32 -5.82 -7.73
N PHE A 14 2.88 -6.69 -8.56
CA PHE A 14 4.15 -6.48 -9.25
C PHE A 14 4.18 -7.18 -10.61
N LEU A 15 5.12 -6.78 -11.46
CA LEU A 15 5.36 -7.39 -12.77
C LEU A 15 6.62 -8.25 -12.69
N TYR A 16 6.59 -9.41 -13.32
CA TYR A 16 7.71 -10.31 -13.47
C TYR A 16 7.85 -10.73 -14.93
N GLU A 17 9.08 -10.77 -15.43
CA GLU A 17 9.40 -11.12 -16.81
C GLU A 17 10.00 -12.51 -16.89
N THR A 18 9.45 -13.35 -17.77
CA THR A 18 9.88 -14.74 -17.96
C THR A 18 9.75 -15.17 -19.41
N ASN A 19 10.19 -16.39 -19.72
CA ASN A 19 10.13 -16.98 -21.06
C ASN A 19 9.20 -18.20 -21.09
N CYS A 20 8.72 -18.54 -22.29
CA CYS A 20 7.85 -19.71 -22.48
C CYS A 20 8.56 -21.04 -22.16
N SER A 21 9.88 -21.08 -22.28
CA SER A 21 10.72 -22.27 -22.01
C SER A 21 11.01 -22.50 -20.53
N GLU A 22 10.67 -21.56 -19.65
CA GLU A 22 10.89 -21.70 -18.21
C GLU A 22 9.96 -22.79 -17.64
N THR A 23 10.45 -23.52 -16.64
CA THR A 23 9.61 -24.47 -15.90
C THR A 23 8.72 -23.72 -14.91
N ASN A 24 7.53 -24.26 -14.67
CA ASN A 24 6.62 -23.70 -13.67
C ASN A 24 7.24 -23.76 -12.26
N ASP A 25 8.10 -24.74 -11.97
CA ASP A 25 8.81 -24.82 -10.70
C ASP A 25 9.75 -23.64 -10.49
N ALA A 26 10.65 -23.38 -11.45
CA ALA A 26 11.59 -22.27 -11.37
C ALA A 26 10.84 -20.92 -11.32
N LEU A 27 9.79 -20.79 -12.12
CA LEU A 27 8.94 -19.60 -12.10
C LEU A 27 8.31 -19.37 -10.72
N ILE A 28 7.68 -20.40 -10.12
CA ILE A 28 7.02 -20.26 -8.82
C ILE A 28 8.05 -19.93 -7.73
N GLU A 29 9.20 -20.58 -7.73
CA GLU A 29 10.29 -20.30 -6.77
C GLU A 29 10.77 -18.85 -6.88
N GLN A 30 10.99 -18.34 -8.09
CA GLN A 30 11.40 -16.96 -8.34
C GLN A 30 10.32 -15.95 -7.89
N LEU A 31 9.05 -16.21 -8.21
CA LEU A 31 7.94 -15.36 -7.79
C LEU A 31 7.76 -15.35 -6.27
N VAL A 32 7.90 -16.50 -5.61
CA VAL A 32 7.86 -16.61 -4.14
C VAL A 32 9.02 -15.83 -3.53
N HIS A 33 10.23 -15.96 -4.06
CA HIS A 33 11.38 -15.21 -3.55
C HIS A 33 11.14 -13.70 -3.63
N ILE A 34 10.71 -13.19 -4.79
CA ILE A 34 10.39 -11.77 -4.98
C ILE A 34 9.27 -11.33 -4.02
N SER A 35 8.20 -12.12 -3.91
CA SER A 35 7.08 -11.81 -3.01
C SER A 35 7.53 -11.71 -1.55
N ASN A 36 8.29 -12.69 -1.07
CA ASN A 36 8.81 -12.72 0.30
C ASN A 36 9.79 -11.56 0.55
N THR A 37 10.68 -11.27 -0.40
CA THR A 37 11.60 -10.13 -0.31
C THR A 37 10.86 -8.80 -0.26
N ARG A 38 9.77 -8.63 -1.04
CA ARG A 38 8.91 -7.43 -0.99
C ARG A 38 8.22 -7.26 0.37
N VAL A 39 7.66 -8.34 0.93
CA VAL A 39 7.06 -8.31 2.28
C VAL A 39 8.11 -7.92 3.32
N ARG A 40 9.29 -8.54 3.25
CA ARG A 40 10.42 -8.26 4.16
C ARG A 40 10.89 -6.81 4.07
N LEU A 41 11.06 -6.26 2.86
CA LEU A 41 11.44 -4.86 2.66
C LEU A 41 10.41 -3.89 3.22
N ARG A 42 9.11 -4.16 3.03
CA ARG A 42 8.02 -3.36 3.58
C ARG A 42 8.08 -3.29 5.10
N CYS A 43 8.23 -4.44 5.76
CA CYS A 43 8.36 -4.51 7.21
C CYS A 43 9.64 -3.84 7.71
N LEU A 44 10.76 -4.05 7.00
CA LEU A 44 12.04 -3.45 7.33
C LEU A 44 12.00 -1.93 7.26
N ALA A 45 11.37 -1.34 6.24
CA ALA A 45 11.23 0.11 6.13
C ALA A 45 10.50 0.72 7.34
N GLY A 46 9.41 0.08 7.79
CA GLY A 46 8.72 0.49 9.02
C GLY A 46 9.59 0.35 10.27
N ALA A 47 10.28 -0.77 10.42
CA ALA A 47 11.13 -1.05 11.58
C ALA A 47 12.37 -0.12 11.64
N LEU A 48 12.93 0.26 10.49
CA LEU A 48 14.06 1.18 10.39
C LEU A 48 13.69 2.60 10.84
N ARG A 49 12.48 3.07 10.52
CA ARG A 49 12.01 4.38 11.02
C ARG A 49 11.89 4.38 12.54
N GLN A 50 11.35 3.31 13.12
CA GLN A 50 11.29 3.17 14.58
C GLN A 50 12.68 3.05 15.21
N LEU A 51 13.62 2.34 14.57
CA LEU A 51 15.02 2.27 15.01
C LEU A 51 15.68 3.65 14.99
N ALA A 52 15.43 4.44 13.95
CA ALA A 52 15.99 5.77 13.84
C ALA A 52 15.48 6.73 14.94
N GLU A 53 14.20 6.63 15.30
CA GLU A 53 13.58 7.52 16.30
C GLU A 53 13.80 7.06 17.74
N TYR A 54 13.70 5.76 18.00
CA TYR A 54 13.64 5.19 19.36
C TYR A 54 14.79 4.24 19.67
N GLY A 55 15.70 4.00 18.74
CA GLY A 55 16.88 3.18 18.98
C GLY A 55 16.62 1.67 19.03
N PRO A 56 17.63 0.89 19.44
CA PRO A 56 17.56 -0.57 19.46
C PRO A 56 16.50 -1.10 20.43
N MET A 57 16.07 -2.34 20.19
CA MET A 57 15.05 -3.03 20.99
C MET A 57 15.60 -3.50 22.34
N LYS A 58 14.78 -3.39 23.39
CA LYS A 58 15.10 -3.92 24.72
C LYS A 58 14.94 -5.44 24.78
N PRO A 59 15.68 -6.12 25.68
CA PRO A 59 15.38 -7.51 26.02
C PRO A 59 13.92 -7.67 26.45
N MET A 60 13.31 -8.79 26.13
CA MET A 60 11.89 -9.06 26.38
C MET A 60 11.48 -8.84 27.83
N ASP A 61 12.36 -9.18 28.78
CA ASP A 61 12.14 -9.04 30.22
C ASP A 61 12.16 -7.58 30.73
N GLN A 62 12.55 -6.63 29.89
CA GLN A 62 12.70 -5.21 30.26
C GLN A 62 11.74 -4.29 29.50
N GLN A 63 10.93 -4.83 28.60
CA GLN A 63 9.98 -4.05 27.80
C GLN A 63 8.82 -3.56 28.68
N GLY A 64 8.46 -2.28 28.55
CA GLY A 64 7.33 -1.66 29.27
C GLY A 64 7.53 -1.47 30.78
N LEU A 65 8.73 -1.72 31.31
CA LEU A 65 9.03 -1.59 32.75
C LEU A 65 9.74 -0.28 33.11
N ASP A 66 9.90 0.63 32.15
CA ASP A 66 10.70 1.85 32.31
C ASP A 66 10.25 2.73 33.48
N GLU A 67 8.96 3.07 33.50
CA GLU A 67 8.37 3.92 34.53
C GLU A 67 8.43 3.25 35.90
N ILE A 68 8.19 1.94 35.94
CA ILE A 68 8.21 1.14 37.18
C ILE A 68 9.64 1.08 37.74
N LYS A 69 10.65 0.88 36.90
CA LYS A 69 12.05 0.80 37.31
C LYS A 69 12.61 2.15 37.75
N GLU A 70 12.24 3.24 37.08
CA GLU A 70 12.63 4.58 37.50
C GLU A 70 11.98 4.96 38.85
N GLU A 71 10.70 4.62 39.06
CA GLU A 71 9.95 5.02 40.26
C GLU A 71 10.21 4.12 41.48
N HIS A 72 10.30 2.80 41.30
CA HIS A 72 10.35 1.82 42.40
C HIS A 72 11.73 1.20 42.63
N GLU A 73 12.55 1.05 41.58
CA GLU A 73 13.90 0.45 41.69
C GLU A 73 15.02 1.50 41.70
N GLY A 74 14.71 2.78 41.41
CA GLY A 74 15.68 3.86 41.35
C GLY A 74 16.73 3.70 40.25
N VAL A 75 16.46 2.85 39.25
CA VAL A 75 17.36 2.60 38.12
C VAL A 75 17.18 3.72 37.11
N ALA A 76 18.18 4.59 36.97
CA ALA A 76 18.15 5.65 35.97
C ALA A 76 18.32 5.04 34.57
N ILE A 77 17.34 5.26 33.68
CA ILE A 77 17.47 4.89 32.28
C ILE A 77 18.53 5.78 31.65
N GLU A 78 19.47 5.19 30.91
CA GLU A 78 20.48 5.94 30.16
C GLU A 78 19.81 6.74 29.04
N LYS A 79 19.62 8.04 29.27
CA LYS A 79 19.04 8.98 28.31
C LYS A 79 20.17 9.63 27.51
N GLY A 80 20.35 9.19 26.28
CA GLY A 80 21.33 9.73 25.34
C GLY A 80 20.93 11.11 24.80
N GLU A 81 21.80 11.68 23.97
CA GLU A 81 21.64 13.03 23.40
C GLU A 81 20.34 13.18 22.56
N PHE A 82 19.94 12.12 21.86
CA PHE A 82 18.75 12.10 21.01
C PHE A 82 17.61 11.24 21.60
N TYR A 83 17.52 11.16 22.93
CA TYR A 83 16.51 10.35 23.59
C TYR A 83 15.07 10.82 23.31
N LYS A 84 14.22 9.88 22.92
CA LYS A 84 12.77 10.02 22.81
C LYS A 84 12.11 8.77 23.39
N PRO A 85 11.18 8.89 24.36
CA PRO A 85 10.50 7.72 24.91
C PRO A 85 9.69 7.02 23.81
N ASP A 86 9.83 5.70 23.72
CA ASP A 86 9.06 4.87 22.79
C ASP A 86 7.63 4.70 23.31
N PRO A 87 6.59 5.08 22.55
CA PRO A 87 5.19 4.89 22.94
C PRO A 87 4.82 3.43 23.22
N THR A 88 5.53 2.48 22.61
CA THR A 88 5.28 1.04 22.78
C THR A 88 6.07 0.43 23.94
N GLY A 89 7.05 1.16 24.50
CA GLY A 89 7.93 0.67 25.57
C GLY A 89 8.84 -0.50 25.16
N MET A 90 8.95 -0.81 23.86
CA MET A 90 9.73 -1.95 23.36
C MET A 90 11.19 -1.58 23.10
N ARG A 91 11.47 -0.33 22.73
CA ARG A 91 12.81 0.17 22.39
C ARG A 91 13.43 1.01 23.50
N THR A 92 14.74 1.18 23.43
CA THR A 92 15.58 1.94 24.39
C THR A 92 15.20 3.41 24.52
N GLY A 93 14.61 3.99 23.47
CA GLY A 93 14.37 5.43 23.34
C GLY A 93 15.59 6.21 22.84
N ASN A 94 16.76 5.57 22.72
CA ASN A 94 17.99 6.22 22.28
C ASN A 94 18.13 6.13 20.75
N GLY A 95 17.42 7.02 20.05
CA GLY A 95 17.47 7.15 18.60
C GLY A 95 18.82 7.66 18.08
N VAL A 96 18.90 7.78 16.75
CA VAL A 96 20.07 8.31 16.05
C VAL A 96 19.95 9.82 15.86
N GLY A 97 21.08 10.49 15.61
CA GLY A 97 21.09 11.93 15.32
C GLY A 97 20.36 12.28 14.01
N PRO A 98 19.95 13.56 13.83
CA PRO A 98 19.03 13.98 12.76
C PRO A 98 19.56 13.69 11.34
N THR A 99 20.88 13.80 11.13
CA THR A 99 21.52 13.49 9.85
C THR A 99 21.33 12.02 9.46
N LEU A 100 21.50 11.11 10.42
CA LEU A 100 21.32 9.68 10.19
C LEU A 100 19.84 9.33 10.06
N THR A 101 18.95 9.96 10.83
CA THR A 101 17.50 9.81 10.68
C THR A 101 17.06 10.15 9.26
N GLN A 102 17.60 11.24 8.67
CA GLN A 102 17.33 11.59 7.28
C GLN A 102 17.84 10.53 6.29
N THR A 103 18.99 9.93 6.57
CA THR A 103 19.54 8.84 5.74
C THR A 103 18.63 7.60 5.80
N PHE A 104 18.14 7.24 7.00
CA PHE A 104 17.16 6.16 7.15
C PHE A 104 15.88 6.45 6.37
N GLU A 105 15.34 7.67 6.45
CA GLU A 105 14.11 8.02 5.71
C GLU A 105 14.31 7.92 4.20
N GLN A 106 15.45 8.40 3.68
CA GLN A 106 15.77 8.28 2.25
C GLN A 106 15.85 6.82 1.80
N VAL A 107 16.52 5.97 2.58
CA VAL A 107 16.66 4.53 2.27
C VAL A 107 15.30 3.81 2.37
N CYS A 108 14.47 4.16 3.35
CA CYS A 108 13.12 3.60 3.49
C CYS A 108 12.23 4.03 2.32
N ALA A 109 12.24 5.30 1.93
CA ALA A 109 11.46 5.81 0.82
C ALA A 109 11.88 5.17 -0.52
N ASP A 110 13.17 4.96 -0.74
CA ASP A 110 13.70 4.27 -1.93
C ASP A 110 13.28 2.79 -1.97
N ALA A 111 13.36 2.08 -0.84
CA ALA A 111 12.88 0.71 -0.71
C ALA A 111 11.36 0.60 -0.96
N GLU A 112 10.56 1.52 -0.41
CA GLU A 112 9.11 1.57 -0.60
C GLU A 112 8.73 1.89 -2.04
N ALA A 113 9.46 2.81 -2.70
CA ALA A 113 9.26 3.13 -4.10
C ALA A 113 9.54 1.94 -5.03
N ALA A 114 10.48 1.06 -4.67
CA ALA A 114 10.78 -0.14 -5.44
C ALA A 114 9.67 -1.20 -5.37
N ILE A 115 8.93 -1.27 -4.25
CA ILE A 115 7.84 -2.25 -4.06
C ILE A 115 6.44 -1.71 -4.38
N ASN A 116 6.34 -0.40 -4.66
CA ASN A 116 5.08 0.31 -4.89
C ASN A 116 4.37 -0.14 -6.19
N VAL A 117 3.05 -0.14 -6.16
CA VAL A 117 2.16 -0.39 -7.31
C VAL A 117 2.44 0.54 -8.50
N GLU A 118 2.97 1.74 -8.24
CA GLU A 118 3.34 2.69 -9.29
C GLU A 118 4.36 2.09 -10.28
N GLN A 119 5.19 1.14 -9.88
CA GLN A 119 6.09 0.41 -10.78
C GLN A 119 5.32 -0.38 -11.84
N VAL A 120 4.18 -0.97 -11.47
CA VAL A 120 3.29 -1.69 -12.38
C VAL A 120 2.68 -0.74 -13.41
N ARG A 121 2.26 0.46 -12.97
CA ARG A 121 1.71 1.50 -13.87
C ARG A 121 2.75 2.00 -14.87
N ARG A 122 4.00 2.12 -14.41
CA ARG A 122 5.17 2.45 -15.25
C ARG A 122 5.64 1.29 -16.13
N ARG A 123 5.05 0.10 -15.99
CA ARG A 123 5.41 -1.13 -16.70
C ARG A 123 6.86 -1.58 -16.45
N VAL A 124 7.37 -1.35 -15.25
CA VAL A 124 8.70 -1.79 -14.82
C VAL A 124 8.57 -3.14 -14.11
N ALA A 125 9.31 -4.14 -14.58
CA ALA A 125 9.37 -5.45 -13.95
C ALA A 125 10.23 -5.41 -12.67
N THR A 126 9.77 -6.09 -11.63
CA THR A 126 10.51 -6.25 -10.38
C THR A 126 11.46 -7.44 -10.52
N THR A 127 12.75 -7.19 -10.31
CA THR A 127 13.78 -8.23 -10.31
C THR A 127 14.30 -8.47 -8.89
N GLN A 128 14.72 -9.70 -8.61
CA GLN A 128 15.28 -10.04 -7.30
C GLN A 128 16.54 -9.22 -7.00
N ALA A 129 17.41 -9.02 -7.99
CA ALA A 129 18.63 -8.22 -7.86
C ALA A 129 18.34 -6.77 -7.43
N ALA A 130 17.30 -6.14 -8.00
CA ALA A 130 16.92 -4.78 -7.60
C ALA A 130 16.44 -4.72 -6.15
N LEU A 131 15.71 -5.74 -5.67
CA LEU A 131 15.27 -5.80 -4.27
C LEU A 131 16.44 -6.07 -3.31
N ASP A 132 17.39 -6.92 -3.71
CA ASP A 132 18.58 -7.23 -2.92
C ASP A 132 19.50 -6.02 -2.78
N GLU A 133 19.60 -5.18 -3.81
CA GLU A 133 20.28 -3.88 -3.72
C GLU A 133 19.63 -2.97 -2.67
N LYS A 134 18.30 -2.88 -2.64
CA LYS A 134 17.59 -2.09 -1.61
C LYS A 134 17.81 -2.67 -0.20
N LEU A 135 17.83 -3.99 -0.05
CA LEU A 135 18.20 -4.63 1.21
C LEU A 135 19.65 -4.33 1.63
N ALA A 136 20.59 -4.30 0.69
CA ALA A 136 21.98 -3.94 0.96
C ALA A 136 22.11 -2.48 1.40
N ASN A 137 21.34 -1.56 0.79
CA ASN A 137 21.29 -0.15 1.20
C ASN A 137 20.75 0.00 2.64
N CYS A 138 19.68 -0.73 2.97
CA CYS A 138 19.16 -0.80 4.34
C CYS A 138 20.22 -1.31 5.33
N ARG A 139 20.94 -2.39 4.97
CA ARG A 139 22.03 -2.94 5.79
C ARG A 139 23.17 -1.93 5.99
N GLY A 140 23.55 -1.22 4.93
CA GLY A 140 24.56 -0.17 4.98
C GLY A 140 24.16 0.96 5.93
N ALA A 141 22.91 1.43 5.86
CA ALA A 141 22.38 2.46 6.76
C ALA A 141 22.45 2.03 8.23
N VAL A 142 22.06 0.80 8.54
CA VAL A 142 22.16 0.24 9.90
C VAL A 142 23.61 0.15 10.37
N THR A 143 24.53 -0.30 9.50
CA THR A 143 25.96 -0.42 9.83
C THR A 143 26.60 0.94 10.11
N MET A 144 26.18 1.98 9.40
CA MET A 144 26.65 3.36 9.65
C MET A 144 26.18 3.90 11.00
N ALA A 145 24.93 3.62 11.37
CA ALA A 145 24.35 4.11 12.63
C ALA A 145 24.79 3.29 13.85
N TYR A 146 24.95 1.97 13.68
CA TYR A 146 25.30 1.03 14.74
C TYR A 146 26.48 0.14 14.30
N PRO A 147 27.73 0.65 14.30
CA PRO A 147 28.91 -0.11 13.84
C PRO A 147 29.19 -1.38 14.66
N MET A 148 28.77 -1.41 15.92
CA MET A 148 28.90 -2.56 16.82
C MET A 148 27.79 -3.61 16.60
N GLY A 149 26.88 -3.37 15.66
CA GLY A 149 25.73 -4.22 15.38
C GLY A 149 24.53 -3.93 16.28
N LEU A 150 23.41 -4.57 15.94
CA LEU A 150 22.18 -4.56 16.72
C LEU A 150 22.07 -5.82 17.57
N PRO A 151 21.30 -5.77 18.69
CA PRO A 151 20.99 -6.96 19.49
C PRO A 151 20.40 -8.09 18.65
N GLU A 152 20.63 -9.34 19.07
CA GLU A 152 20.18 -10.54 18.33
C GLU A 152 18.66 -10.64 18.23
N TRP A 153 17.94 -10.17 19.24
CA TRP A 153 16.48 -10.13 19.28
C TRP A 153 15.88 -8.90 18.55
N ASP A 154 16.71 -8.00 18.02
CA ASP A 154 16.20 -6.81 17.34
C ASP A 154 15.54 -7.19 16.01
N THR A 155 14.28 -6.76 15.85
CA THR A 155 13.50 -7.00 14.65
C THR A 155 14.19 -6.55 13.37
N VAL A 156 14.93 -5.42 13.38
CA VAL A 156 15.65 -4.93 12.20
C VAL A 156 16.76 -5.89 11.81
N ARG A 157 17.50 -6.43 12.78
CA ARG A 157 18.56 -7.42 12.52
C ARG A 157 17.97 -8.71 11.93
N LEU A 158 16.93 -9.24 12.56
CA LEU A 158 16.26 -10.45 12.08
C LEU A 158 15.71 -10.28 10.66
N LEU A 159 15.14 -9.10 10.34
CA LEU A 159 14.65 -8.77 9.00
C LEU A 159 15.78 -8.52 7.98
N LEU A 160 16.98 -8.12 8.41
CA LEU A 160 18.14 -8.01 7.53
C LEU A 160 18.76 -9.38 7.22
N GLU A 161 18.65 -10.35 8.12
CA GLU A 161 19.18 -11.70 7.98
C GLU A 161 18.20 -12.63 7.24
N GLY A 162 16.88 -12.51 7.46
CA GLY A 162 15.90 -13.35 6.77
C GLY A 162 14.43 -13.06 7.08
N VAL A 163 13.59 -14.07 6.82
CA VAL A 163 12.12 -14.03 7.08
C VAL A 163 11.75 -14.44 8.51
N GLN A 164 12.70 -14.93 9.31
CA GLN A 164 12.50 -15.33 10.71
C GLN A 164 12.01 -14.16 11.58
N GLY A 165 12.40 -12.92 11.23
CA GLY A 165 11.89 -11.71 11.89
C GLY A 165 10.41 -11.39 11.66
N LEU A 166 9.71 -12.16 10.82
CA LEU A 166 8.28 -12.00 10.54
C LEU A 166 7.39 -13.00 11.28
N GLU A 167 7.98 -13.95 12.02
CA GLU A 167 7.22 -14.96 12.75
C GLU A 167 6.26 -14.32 13.78
N GLY A 168 5.04 -14.83 13.88
CA GLY A 168 4.00 -14.28 14.76
C GLY A 168 3.40 -12.93 14.32
N SER A 169 3.96 -12.27 13.30
CA SER A 169 3.41 -11.03 12.76
C SER A 169 2.36 -11.28 11.68
N GLN A 170 1.51 -10.27 11.42
CA GLN A 170 0.55 -10.31 10.29
C GLN A 170 1.27 -10.49 8.94
N ALA A 171 2.46 -9.89 8.80
CA ALA A 171 3.28 -10.04 7.59
C ALA A 171 3.84 -11.46 7.44
N GLY A 172 4.06 -12.19 8.53
CA GLY A 172 4.44 -13.60 8.51
C GLY A 172 3.39 -14.49 7.85
N LEU A 173 2.09 -14.13 7.96
CA LEU A 173 1.02 -14.84 7.27
C LEU A 173 1.08 -14.67 5.75
N GLU A 174 1.75 -13.64 5.26
CA GLU A 174 1.94 -13.38 3.84
C GLU A 174 3.14 -14.12 3.24
N VAL A 175 4.06 -14.61 4.07
CA VAL A 175 5.22 -15.37 3.64
C VAL A 175 4.76 -16.70 3.03
N LEU A 176 5.32 -17.02 1.87
CA LEU A 176 5.02 -18.22 1.12
C LEU A 176 6.23 -19.16 1.12
N GLU A 177 5.96 -20.45 1.26
CA GLU A 177 6.98 -21.48 1.13
C GLU A 177 7.15 -21.88 -0.35
N PRO A 178 8.38 -21.87 -0.90
CA PRO A 178 8.61 -22.14 -2.32
C PRO A 178 8.10 -23.50 -2.79
N ALA A 179 8.09 -24.53 -1.92
CA ALA A 179 7.64 -25.88 -2.25
C ALA A 179 6.11 -26.03 -2.24
N ALA A 180 5.43 -25.33 -1.33
CA ALA A 180 3.99 -25.45 -1.13
C ALA A 180 3.16 -24.40 -1.89
N ALA A 181 3.80 -23.35 -2.41
CA ALA A 181 3.11 -22.27 -3.12
C ALA A 181 2.46 -22.75 -4.41
N GLU A 182 1.26 -22.23 -4.68
CA GLU A 182 0.50 -22.43 -5.90
C GLU A 182 0.39 -21.12 -6.68
N LEU A 183 0.57 -21.21 -8.01
CA LEU A 183 0.38 -20.09 -8.92
C LEU A 183 -0.85 -20.34 -9.79
N TRP A 184 -1.78 -19.40 -9.80
CA TRP A 184 -2.99 -19.48 -10.60
C TRP A 184 -3.04 -18.33 -11.59
N GLY A 185 -3.35 -18.62 -12.85
CA GLY A 185 -3.52 -17.61 -13.89
C GLY A 185 -4.63 -18.02 -14.86
N ALA A 186 -5.44 -17.04 -15.28
CA ALA A 186 -6.57 -17.26 -16.19
C ALA A 186 -7.51 -18.42 -15.76
N GLY A 187 -7.74 -18.57 -14.45
CA GLY A 187 -8.60 -19.62 -13.88
C GLY A 187 -8.02 -21.04 -13.89
N LYS A 188 -6.72 -21.20 -14.22
CA LYS A 188 -6.04 -22.49 -14.19
C LYS A 188 -4.75 -22.42 -13.36
N GLU A 189 -4.45 -23.48 -12.65
CA GLU A 189 -3.26 -23.63 -11.81
C GLU A 189 -2.02 -24.00 -12.64
N PHE A 190 -0.91 -23.28 -12.49
CA PHE A 190 0.40 -23.61 -13.06
C PHE A 190 1.00 -24.80 -12.32
N ARG A 191 0.73 -26.01 -12.83
CA ARG A 191 1.22 -27.24 -12.21
C ARG A 191 2.73 -27.34 -12.34
N ARG A 192 3.37 -27.76 -11.25
CA ARG A 192 4.78 -28.13 -11.18
C ARG A 192 5.11 -29.24 -12.18
N GLY A 193 6.33 -29.23 -12.72
CA GLY A 193 6.81 -30.13 -13.77
C GLY A 193 6.35 -29.80 -15.20
N GLN A 194 5.52 -28.77 -15.39
CA GLN A 194 5.11 -28.28 -16.72
C GLN A 194 5.90 -27.02 -17.10
N LEU A 195 5.84 -26.65 -18.38
CA LEU A 195 6.42 -25.40 -18.85
C LEU A 195 5.39 -24.27 -18.79
N VAL A 196 5.89 -23.03 -18.74
CA VAL A 196 5.04 -21.84 -18.88
C VAL A 196 4.30 -21.86 -20.24
N ALA A 197 4.95 -22.38 -21.28
CA ALA A 197 4.36 -22.57 -22.61
C ALA A 197 3.09 -23.44 -22.62
N ASP A 198 2.95 -24.39 -21.69
CA ASP A 198 1.79 -25.29 -21.67
C ASP A 198 0.50 -24.53 -21.29
N ARG A 199 0.64 -23.36 -20.64
CA ARG A 199 -0.48 -22.53 -20.20
C ARG A 199 -0.65 -21.27 -21.02
N VAL A 200 0.45 -20.61 -21.33
CA VAL A 200 0.46 -19.33 -22.06
C VAL A 200 0.52 -19.55 -23.58
N GLY A 201 0.89 -20.75 -24.02
CA GLY A 201 1.19 -21.08 -25.41
C GLY A 201 2.62 -20.72 -25.79
N ARG A 202 2.92 -20.76 -27.09
CA ARG A 202 4.26 -20.46 -27.64
C ARG A 202 4.51 -18.97 -27.89
N ASN A 203 3.55 -18.10 -27.54
CA ASN A 203 3.64 -16.68 -27.81
C ASN A 203 4.31 -15.94 -26.65
N GLU A 204 5.52 -15.46 -26.90
CA GLU A 204 6.24 -14.64 -25.93
C GLU A 204 5.88 -13.14 -25.97
N LYS A 205 4.69 -12.76 -26.43
CA LYS A 205 4.17 -11.39 -26.31
C LYS A 205 2.89 -11.37 -25.48
N THR A 206 2.87 -12.19 -24.43
CA THR A 206 1.68 -12.41 -23.62
C THR A 206 1.86 -11.79 -22.23
N LYS A 207 0.88 -11.02 -21.80
CA LYS A 207 0.75 -10.56 -20.41
C LYS A 207 -0.32 -11.40 -19.72
N LEU A 208 0.01 -11.97 -18.57
CA LEU A 208 -0.89 -12.79 -17.77
C LEU A 208 -1.06 -12.18 -16.38
N VAL A 209 -2.31 -12.05 -15.92
CA VAL A 209 -2.58 -11.76 -14.50
C VAL A 209 -2.62 -13.07 -13.73
N ALA A 210 -1.84 -13.15 -12.66
CA ALA A 210 -1.73 -14.34 -11.84
C ALA A 210 -1.85 -14.00 -10.35
N LYS A 211 -2.37 -14.96 -9.58
CA LYS A 211 -2.43 -14.93 -8.12
C LYS A 211 -1.48 -15.99 -7.58
N LEU A 212 -0.58 -15.56 -6.71
CA LEU A 212 0.33 -16.44 -5.96
C LEU A 212 -0.24 -16.62 -4.54
N GLN A 213 -0.41 -17.87 -4.10
CA GLN A 213 -1.13 -18.16 -2.86
C GLN A 213 -0.62 -19.41 -2.14
N LYS A 214 -1.06 -19.56 -0.89
CA LYS A 214 -0.91 -20.77 -0.08
C LYS A 214 -1.81 -21.89 -0.64
N PRO A 215 -1.47 -23.16 -0.41
CA PRO A 215 -2.26 -24.28 -0.90
C PRO A 215 -3.68 -24.23 -0.32
N GLY A 216 -4.67 -24.55 -1.16
CA GLY A 216 -6.08 -24.65 -0.74
C GLY A 216 -6.93 -23.38 -0.91
N ASP A 217 -6.36 -22.25 -1.32
CA ASP A 217 -7.10 -20.96 -1.49
C ASP A 217 -7.86 -20.86 -2.84
N GLY A 218 -7.81 -21.91 -3.66
CA GLY A 218 -8.64 -22.09 -4.86
C GLY A 218 -8.34 -21.12 -6.02
N PRO A 219 -9.07 -21.21 -7.14
CA PRO A 219 -8.85 -20.30 -8.27
C PRO A 219 -9.10 -18.84 -7.89
N PRO A 220 -8.36 -17.88 -8.47
CA PRO A 220 -8.58 -16.47 -8.24
C PRO A 220 -10.01 -16.10 -8.63
N ALA A 221 -10.66 -15.30 -7.78
CA ALA A 221 -11.96 -14.73 -8.08
C ALA A 221 -11.88 -13.92 -9.39
N ARG A 222 -12.92 -13.99 -10.21
CA ARG A 222 -13.02 -13.16 -11.40
C ARG A 222 -13.02 -11.69 -10.96
N GLU A 223 -12.15 -10.89 -11.56
CA GLU A 223 -12.13 -9.45 -11.30
C GLU A 223 -13.48 -8.83 -11.67
N ALA A 224 -13.92 -7.86 -10.86
CA ALA A 224 -15.08 -7.06 -11.20
C ALA A 224 -14.80 -6.35 -12.53
N ALA A 225 -15.76 -6.41 -13.47
CA ALA A 225 -15.62 -5.79 -14.78
C ALA A 225 -15.48 -4.25 -14.74
N VAL A 226 -15.70 -3.65 -13.56
CA VAL A 226 -15.69 -2.21 -13.32
C VAL A 226 -14.80 -1.96 -12.11
N SER A 227 -13.84 -1.03 -12.24
CA SER A 227 -12.99 -0.62 -11.11
C SER A 227 -13.84 0.01 -10.00
N GLU A 228 -13.36 0.05 -8.76
CA GLU A 228 -14.12 0.66 -7.67
C GLU A 228 -14.39 2.15 -7.88
N GLU A 229 -13.45 2.86 -8.51
CA GLU A 229 -13.59 4.27 -8.87
C GLU A 229 -14.66 4.47 -9.93
N GLU A 230 -14.65 3.66 -10.99
CA GLU A 230 -15.71 3.68 -12.00
C GLU A 230 -17.06 3.25 -11.43
N ARG A 231 -17.09 2.28 -10.52
CA ARG A 231 -18.32 1.88 -9.81
C ARG A 231 -18.87 3.03 -8.99
N LYS A 232 -18.01 3.76 -8.28
CA LYS A 232 -18.40 4.95 -7.50
C LYS A 232 -18.89 6.08 -8.40
N ALA A 233 -18.21 6.32 -9.53
CA ALA A 233 -18.63 7.31 -10.52
C ALA A 233 -19.97 6.94 -11.16
N MET A 234 -20.16 5.65 -11.47
CA MET A 234 -21.40 5.10 -12.00
C MET A 234 -22.55 5.23 -10.98
N MET A 235 -22.31 4.87 -9.72
CA MET A 235 -23.29 5.06 -8.63
C MET A 235 -23.65 6.54 -8.46
N ALA A 236 -22.67 7.44 -8.48
CA ALA A 236 -22.90 8.88 -8.39
C ALA A 236 -23.70 9.43 -9.58
N PHE A 237 -23.41 8.94 -10.80
CA PHE A 237 -24.16 9.29 -12.00
C PHE A 237 -25.61 8.81 -11.92
N TYR A 238 -25.84 7.56 -11.51
CA TYR A 238 -27.20 7.02 -11.36
C TYR A 238 -27.98 7.71 -10.26
N PHE A 239 -27.34 8.04 -9.13
CA PHE A 239 -27.96 8.81 -8.05
C PHE A 239 -28.39 10.20 -8.53
N LYS A 240 -27.50 10.93 -9.21
CA LYS A 240 -27.84 12.23 -9.80
C LYS A 240 -28.96 12.13 -10.83
N LYS A 241 -28.97 11.08 -11.66
CA LYS A 241 -30.05 10.83 -12.61
C LYS A 241 -31.38 10.51 -11.92
N GLN A 242 -31.36 9.75 -10.83
CA GLN A 242 -32.54 9.49 -10.02
C GLN A 242 -33.07 10.76 -9.37
N GLU A 243 -32.21 11.62 -8.84
CA GLU A 243 -32.61 12.93 -8.32
C GLU A 243 -33.20 13.84 -9.41
N GLU A 244 -32.57 13.89 -10.59
CA GLU A 244 -33.10 14.63 -11.75
C GLU A 244 -34.48 14.10 -12.16
N LEU A 245 -34.66 12.78 -12.25
CA LEU A 245 -35.94 12.15 -12.61
C LEU A 245 -37.00 12.36 -11.53
N LYS A 246 -36.62 12.25 -10.24
CA LYS A 246 -37.52 12.52 -9.12
C LYS A 246 -37.96 13.98 -9.12
N ARG A 247 -37.02 14.91 -9.34
CA ARG A 247 -37.32 16.34 -9.46
C ARG A 247 -38.22 16.63 -10.67
N LEU A 248 -38.04 15.93 -11.79
CA LEU A 248 -38.91 16.05 -12.95
C LEU A 248 -40.31 15.48 -12.68
N ALA A 249 -40.42 14.41 -11.88
CA ALA A 249 -41.70 13.83 -11.49
C ALA A 249 -42.44 14.65 -10.40
N GLU A 250 -41.70 15.35 -9.55
CA GLU A 250 -42.22 16.28 -8.54
C GLU A 250 -42.50 17.68 -9.11
N ALA A 251 -42.06 17.98 -10.34
CA ALA A 251 -42.40 19.22 -11.02
C ALA A 251 -43.88 19.17 -11.42
N ASP A 252 -44.72 19.91 -10.70
CA ASP A 252 -46.13 20.12 -11.03
C ASP A 252 -46.26 20.93 -12.34
N ASP A 253 -47.27 20.64 -13.16
CA ASP A 253 -47.53 21.30 -14.46
C ASP A 253 -47.65 22.84 -14.37
N ASP A 254 -47.86 23.38 -13.17
CA ASP A 254 -47.96 24.81 -12.88
C ASP A 254 -46.61 25.52 -12.64
N ASP A 255 -45.47 24.81 -12.60
CA ASP A 255 -44.14 25.44 -12.42
C ASP A 255 -43.77 26.40 -13.56
N TYR A 256 -44.34 26.19 -14.75
CA TYR A 256 -44.21 27.10 -15.88
C TYR A 256 -44.93 28.45 -15.65
N LEU A 257 -45.96 28.52 -14.81
CA LEU A 257 -46.67 29.78 -14.48
C LEU A 257 -45.78 30.76 -13.71
N ASN A 258 -44.78 30.25 -12.98
CA ASN A 258 -43.79 31.05 -12.25
C ASN A 258 -42.54 31.35 -13.08
N SER A 259 -42.46 30.86 -14.32
CA SER A 259 -41.31 31.11 -15.18
C SER A 259 -41.28 32.57 -15.66
N ALA A 260 -40.07 33.11 -15.85
CA ALA A 260 -39.90 34.49 -16.27
C ALA A 260 -40.56 34.80 -17.62
N TRP A 261 -40.67 33.79 -18.50
CA TRP A 261 -41.34 33.87 -19.78
C TRP A 261 -42.87 34.06 -19.64
N ALA A 262 -43.47 33.56 -18.55
CA ALA A 262 -44.91 33.60 -18.32
C ALA A 262 -45.36 34.92 -17.67
N ASP A 263 -44.43 35.82 -17.32
CA ASP A 263 -44.75 37.15 -16.81
C ASP A 263 -45.10 38.09 -17.98
N PRO A 264 -46.38 38.43 -18.21
CA PRO A 264 -46.79 39.31 -19.31
C PRO A 264 -46.25 40.74 -19.15
N LYS A 265 -45.67 41.09 -18.00
CA LYS A 265 -45.06 42.39 -17.70
C LYS A 265 -43.54 42.36 -17.78
N GLN A 266 -42.90 41.25 -18.15
CA GLN A 266 -41.44 41.11 -18.17
C GLN A 266 -40.79 42.14 -19.12
N LEU A 267 -41.30 42.25 -20.34
CA LEU A 267 -40.82 43.23 -21.34
C LEU A 267 -41.05 44.67 -20.86
N GLN A 268 -42.20 44.93 -20.25
CA GLN A 268 -42.54 46.25 -19.69
C GLN A 268 -41.59 46.64 -18.54
N LYS A 269 -41.26 45.70 -17.64
CA LYS A 269 -40.32 45.91 -16.53
C LYS A 269 -38.90 46.16 -17.04
N GLY A 270 -38.47 45.44 -18.09
CA GLY A 270 -37.19 45.66 -18.75
C GLY A 270 -37.07 47.03 -19.43
N LEU A 271 -38.11 47.43 -20.17
CA LEU A 271 -38.17 48.74 -20.84
C LEU A 271 -38.29 49.93 -19.88
N ARG A 272 -38.98 49.75 -18.75
CA ARG A 272 -39.14 50.81 -17.74
C ARG A 272 -37.99 50.84 -16.72
N GLY A 273 -37.03 49.93 -16.80
CA GLY A 273 -35.90 49.85 -15.86
C GLY A 273 -36.30 49.50 -14.41
N VAL A 274 -37.50 48.98 -14.18
CA VAL A 274 -38.02 48.63 -12.83
C VAL A 274 -37.82 47.14 -12.51
N GLY A 275 -36.77 46.53 -13.08
CA GLY A 275 -36.36 45.18 -12.69
C GLY A 275 -35.87 45.19 -11.25
N ALA A 276 -36.45 44.33 -10.39
CA ALA A 276 -36.25 44.18 -8.95
C ALA A 276 -35.03 44.96 -8.37
N VAL A 277 -35.23 46.26 -8.12
CA VAL A 277 -34.24 47.09 -7.44
C VAL A 277 -34.24 46.65 -5.98
N ARG A 278 -33.24 45.86 -5.57
CA ARG A 278 -33.00 45.58 -4.14
C ARG A 278 -32.50 46.87 -3.51
N ALA A 279 -33.34 47.50 -2.69
CA ALA A 279 -32.89 48.60 -1.85
C ALA A 279 -31.77 48.09 -0.91
N PRO A 280 -30.62 48.77 -0.82
CA PRO A 280 -29.56 48.38 0.10
C PRO A 280 -30.06 48.64 1.53
N GLY A 281 -30.25 47.57 2.32
CA GLY A 281 -30.57 47.71 3.75
C GLY A 281 -31.53 46.69 4.36
N VAL A 282 -32.23 45.87 3.57
CA VAL A 282 -33.16 44.86 4.14
C VAL A 282 -32.46 43.50 4.28
N ARG A 283 -31.89 43.24 5.47
CA ARG A 283 -31.56 41.88 5.92
C ARG A 283 -32.87 41.09 6.05
N LYS A 284 -32.97 39.92 5.42
CA LYS A 284 -34.00 38.93 5.77
C LYS A 284 -33.51 38.13 6.96
N GLU A 285 -34.26 38.19 8.05
CA GLU A 285 -34.27 37.13 9.06
C GLU A 285 -34.98 35.89 8.50
N ARG A 286 -34.51 34.74 9.00
CA ARG A 286 -34.84 33.35 8.72
C ARG A 286 -34.02 32.70 7.63
#